data_AF-A0AAJ0EB95-F1
#
_entry.id   AF-A0AAJ0EB95-F1
#
_cell.length_a   1.000
_cell.length_b   1.000
_cell.length_c   1.000
_cell.angle_alpha   90.00
_cell.angle_beta   90.00
_cell.angle_gamma   90.00
#
_symmetry.space_group_name_H-M   'P 1'
#
loop_
_entity.id
_entity.type
_entity.pdbx_description
1 polymer ?
#
loop_
_entity_poly.entity_id
_entity_poly.type
_entity_poly.pdbx_seq_one_letter_code
_entity_poly.pdbx_strand_id
1 'polypeptide(L)'
;MKPGASIFGLALIASSNSQHKIKPEVQEHHSSADRMPHLLPPVTAHLFASIAAFLTAVIGLYTFYYRNIHPLARFPGPFLASITNFWRLRELWSLHLPDTLVALHEKYGDVVRVDPNMLSFRQGSAIPRIYKAGRTLAKTKFYDGFNSFNPNLFGTQDEEIPIPWLQVLQNPAVHERVVEEVDVVVENVGSAIVPIKDLETKLPYVMACLDENFRMNSVFTMPLERKVTATEGFEIEGHVVPKGTGLFSLNHVVHHNPVIWGKDHNVFDPSRFYDEEGEKLQRFLSPFSMVIACVSDEIWP
;
A
#
# COMPACT_ATOMS: atom_id res chain seq x y z
N MET A 1 41.68 -41.78 3.82
CA MET A 1 43.08 -42.21 3.65
C MET A 1 43.98 -40.98 3.68
N LYS A 2 44.87 -40.91 4.67
CA LYS A 2 46.15 -40.13 4.67
C LYS A 2 47.08 -40.67 3.55
N PRO A 3 48.14 -39.97 3.07
CA PRO A 3 49.31 -39.48 3.84
C PRO A 3 49.78 -38.05 3.43
N GLY A 4 50.65 -37.32 4.13
CA GLY A 4 51.86 -37.67 4.90
C GLY A 4 53.09 -37.43 3.99
N ALA A 5 53.89 -36.36 4.13
CA ALA A 5 54.86 -35.99 5.17
C ALA A 5 56.32 -36.37 4.81
N SER A 6 57.21 -35.37 4.93
CA SER A 6 58.68 -35.45 5.14
C SER A 6 59.52 -35.94 3.92
N ILE A 7 60.79 -35.57 3.71
CA ILE A 7 62.00 -35.95 4.47
C ILE A 7 63.25 -35.13 4.00
N PHE A 8 64.01 -34.60 4.98
CA PHE A 8 65.48 -34.45 5.18
C PHE A 8 66.55 -34.18 4.09
N GLY A 9 67.57 -33.41 4.51
CA GLY A 9 69.02 -33.60 4.24
C GLY A 9 69.86 -32.30 4.39
N LEU A 10 70.49 -31.98 5.53
CA LEU A 10 71.92 -32.19 5.94
C LEU A 10 72.97 -31.86 4.83
N ALA A 11 74.11 -31.20 5.01
CA ALA A 11 75.04 -30.94 6.12
C ALA A 11 75.97 -29.73 5.73
N LEU A 12 76.33 -28.78 6.62
CA LEU A 12 77.46 -28.75 7.58
C LEU A 12 78.89 -28.73 6.95
N ILE A 13 79.53 -27.55 6.94
CA ILE A 13 81.00 -27.39 7.08
C ILE A 13 81.26 -26.18 8.01
N ALA A 14 82.05 -26.42 9.04
CA ALA A 14 82.54 -25.47 10.03
C ALA A 14 84.00 -25.08 9.75
N SER A 15 84.43 -23.89 10.20
CA SER A 15 85.80 -23.47 10.62
C SER A 15 85.90 -21.95 10.37
N SER A 16 86.49 -21.05 11.18
CA SER A 16 87.17 -21.08 12.47
C SER A 16 87.34 -19.61 12.91
N ASN A 17 86.95 -19.32 14.16
CA ASN A 17 87.63 -18.50 15.18
C ASN A 17 88.38 -17.20 14.81
N SER A 18 87.94 -16.07 15.39
CA SER A 18 88.83 -15.04 15.96
C SER A 18 88.03 -14.12 16.89
N GLN A 19 88.36 -14.22 18.17
CA GLN A 19 87.80 -13.48 19.31
C GLN A 19 88.32 -12.04 19.36
N HIS A 20 87.46 -11.06 19.62
CA HIS A 20 87.83 -9.95 20.50
C HIS A 20 86.62 -9.50 21.33
N LYS A 21 86.80 -9.64 22.65
CA LYS A 21 85.98 -9.15 23.77
C LYS A 21 85.57 -7.68 23.60
N ILE A 22 84.36 -7.33 24.06
CA ILE A 22 84.08 -6.41 25.20
C ILE A 22 82.57 -6.49 25.54
N LYS A 23 82.26 -6.78 26.81
CA LYS A 23 81.03 -6.43 27.56
C LYS A 23 81.53 -5.88 28.91
N PRO A 24 80.80 -5.06 29.69
CA PRO A 24 79.32 -4.92 29.70
C PRO A 24 78.80 -3.47 29.87
N GLU A 25 77.52 -3.23 29.57
CA GLU A 25 76.64 -2.41 30.43
C GLU A 25 75.17 -2.70 30.09
N VAL A 26 74.34 -2.83 31.12
CA VAL A 26 72.93 -3.24 31.04
C VAL A 26 72.06 -1.98 31.03
N GLN A 27 71.20 -1.84 30.03
CA GLN A 27 70.02 -0.98 30.11
C GLN A 27 68.87 -1.65 29.36
N GLU A 28 67.90 -2.17 30.13
CA GLU A 28 66.60 -2.61 29.64
C GLU A 28 65.84 -1.40 29.09
N HIS A 29 65.29 -1.49 27.88
CA HIS A 29 64.13 -0.66 27.52
C HIS A 29 63.22 -1.37 26.50
N HIS A 30 61.96 -1.38 26.88
CA HIS A 30 60.84 -2.15 26.33
C HIS A 30 60.39 -1.75 24.92
N SER A 31 60.02 -2.76 24.14
CA SER A 31 58.98 -2.83 23.09
C SER A 31 58.39 -1.50 22.59
N SER A 32 58.86 -1.03 21.44
CA SER A 32 58.19 -0.01 20.61
C SER A 32 57.10 -0.64 19.74
N ALA A 33 56.01 -1.08 20.36
CA ALA A 33 54.81 -1.53 19.65
C ALA A 33 53.58 -1.29 20.51
N ASP A 34 53.37 -0.04 20.95
CA ASP A 34 52.04 0.41 21.38
C ASP A 34 51.98 1.93 21.50
N ARG A 35 50.86 2.51 21.06
CA ARG A 35 50.44 3.92 21.11
C ARG A 35 50.67 4.76 19.84
N MET A 36 49.77 4.61 18.88
CA MET A 36 49.20 5.78 18.19
C MET A 36 47.80 6.04 18.78
N PRO A 37 47.58 7.10 19.58
CA PRO A 37 46.24 7.44 20.04
C PRO A 37 45.47 8.19 18.95
N HIS A 38 44.26 7.72 18.67
CA HIS A 38 43.22 8.40 17.90
C HIS A 38 42.86 9.74 18.56
N LEU A 39 43.54 10.82 18.19
CA LEU A 39 43.18 12.18 18.57
C LEU A 39 42.26 12.80 17.52
N LEU A 40 40.95 12.53 17.62
CA LEU A 40 39.96 13.43 17.03
C LEU A 40 39.98 14.72 17.89
N PRO A 41 40.15 15.92 17.30
CA PRO A 41 40.36 17.15 18.06
C PRO A 41 39.12 17.52 18.92
N PRO A 42 39.30 18.16 20.08
CA PRO A 42 38.20 18.53 21.00
C PRO A 42 37.11 19.40 20.35
N VAL A 43 37.45 20.12 19.27
CA VAL A 43 36.53 20.93 18.47
C VAL A 43 35.40 20.10 17.84
N THR A 44 35.68 18.86 17.40
CA THR A 44 34.63 18.00 16.83
C THR A 44 33.66 17.53 17.91
N ALA A 45 34.13 17.24 19.12
CA ALA A 45 33.27 16.79 20.23
C ALA A 45 32.30 17.88 20.69
N HIS A 46 32.75 19.14 20.78
CA HIS A 46 31.88 20.26 21.13
C HIS A 46 30.84 20.54 20.03
N LEU A 47 31.20 20.39 18.76
CA LEU A 47 30.26 20.53 17.65
C LEU A 47 29.15 19.47 17.71
N PHE A 48 29.51 18.20 17.97
CA PHE A 48 28.51 17.14 18.15
C PHE A 48 27.60 17.37 19.36
N ALA A 49 28.15 17.85 20.48
CA ALA A 49 27.37 18.17 21.67
C ALA A 49 26.39 19.34 21.43
N SER A 50 26.82 20.39 20.74
CA SER A 50 25.96 21.53 20.37
C SER A 50 24.86 21.13 19.39
N ILE A 51 25.18 20.28 18.40
CA ILE A 51 24.18 19.73 17.47
C ILE A 51 23.16 18.86 18.24
N ALA A 52 23.63 17.97 19.12
CA ALA A 52 22.74 17.13 19.93
C ALA A 52 21.83 17.95 20.86
N ALA A 53 22.36 19.00 21.49
CA ALA A 53 21.58 19.92 22.32
C ALA A 53 20.54 20.69 21.51
N PHE A 54 20.91 21.18 20.32
CA PHE A 54 19.98 21.85 19.41
C PHE A 54 18.86 20.92 18.94
N LEU A 55 19.19 19.69 18.51
CA LEU A 55 18.19 18.70 18.12
C LEU A 55 17.24 18.36 19.28
N THR A 56 17.76 18.21 20.50
CA THR A 56 16.94 17.95 21.69
C THR A 56 15.98 19.11 21.97
N ALA A 57 16.46 20.35 21.85
CA ALA A 57 15.63 21.54 22.02
C ALA A 57 14.53 21.63 20.95
N VAL A 58 14.85 21.35 19.68
CA VAL A 58 13.88 21.33 18.57
C VAL A 58 12.84 20.24 18.78
N ILE A 59 13.26 19.02 19.13
CA ILE A 59 12.34 17.90 19.41
C ILE A 59 11.44 18.20 20.62
N GLY A 60 12.00 18.82 21.66
CA GLY A 60 11.26 19.25 22.85
C GLY A 60 10.19 20.28 22.50
N LEU A 61 10.55 21.32 21.74
CA LEU A 61 9.61 22.35 21.28
C LEU A 61 8.52 21.77 20.37
N TYR A 62 8.90 20.89 19.44
CA TYR A 62 7.99 20.19 18.55
C TYR A 62 6.97 19.36 19.35
N THR A 63 7.44 18.56 20.31
CA THR A 63 6.60 17.73 21.18
C THR A 63 5.65 18.59 22.01
N PHE A 64 6.15 19.70 22.57
CA PHE A 64 5.35 20.62 23.35
C PHE A 64 4.21 21.23 22.52
N TYR A 65 4.52 21.68 21.30
CA TYR A 65 3.53 22.23 20.37
C TYR A 65 2.44 21.21 20.03
N TYR A 66 2.84 20.01 19.57
CA TYR A 66 1.89 18.97 19.13
C TYR A 66 0.99 18.44 20.26
N ARG A 67 1.47 18.50 21.49
CA ARG A 67 0.76 18.01 22.67
C ARG A 67 -0.15 19.05 23.32
N ASN A 68 0.26 20.32 23.37
CA ASN A 68 -0.43 21.33 24.16
C ASN A 68 -1.11 22.41 23.33
N ILE A 69 -0.52 22.80 22.19
CA ILE A 69 -0.97 23.96 21.40
C ILE A 69 -1.76 23.52 20.16
N HIS A 70 -1.44 22.35 19.61
CA HIS A 70 -2.05 21.87 18.37
C HIS A 70 -3.59 21.85 18.46
N PRO A 71 -4.32 22.20 17.39
CA PRO A 71 -5.80 22.21 17.40
C PRO A 71 -6.44 20.86 17.79
N LEU A 72 -5.70 19.78 17.60
CA LEU A 72 -6.10 18.41 17.96
C LEU A 72 -5.58 17.94 19.33
N ALA A 73 -4.92 18.81 20.12
CA ALA A 73 -4.40 18.48 21.46
C ALA A 73 -5.51 18.08 22.45
N ARG A 74 -6.73 18.60 22.25
CA ARG A 74 -7.92 18.26 23.04
C ARG A 74 -8.37 16.81 22.90
N PHE A 75 -8.00 16.13 21.82
CA PHE A 75 -8.44 14.76 21.57
C PHE A 75 -7.48 13.76 22.23
N PRO A 76 -8.01 12.77 22.97
CA PRO A 76 -7.18 11.77 23.63
C PRO A 76 -6.57 10.79 22.61
N GLY A 77 -5.43 10.19 22.95
CA GLY A 77 -4.78 9.19 22.11
C GLY A 77 -3.41 8.77 22.62
N PRO A 78 -2.75 7.80 21.97
CA PRO A 78 -1.40 7.39 22.30
C PRO A 78 -0.41 8.54 22.19
N PHE A 79 0.56 8.58 23.10
CA PHE A 79 1.58 9.65 23.13
C PHE A 79 2.31 9.76 21.78
N LEU A 80 2.82 8.63 21.27
CA LEU A 80 3.54 8.60 20.00
C LEU A 80 2.64 8.98 18.80
N ALA A 81 1.37 8.60 18.82
CA ALA A 81 0.41 8.95 17.78
C ALA A 81 0.16 10.46 17.69
N SER A 82 0.26 11.18 18.80
CA SER A 82 0.06 12.64 18.82
C SER A 82 1.25 13.44 18.26
N ILE A 83 2.43 12.83 18.20
CA ILE A 83 3.70 13.49 17.88
C ILE A 83 4.23 13.05 16.52
N THR A 84 4.04 11.78 16.12
CA THR A 84 4.64 11.26 14.88
C THR A 84 3.76 10.21 14.21
N ASN A 85 3.86 10.17 12.88
CA ASN A 85 3.22 9.14 12.04
C ASN A 85 3.87 7.75 12.24
N PHE A 86 5.05 7.69 12.86
CA PHE A 86 5.77 6.44 13.09
C PHE A 86 4.97 5.42 13.92
N TRP A 87 4.17 5.91 14.88
CA TRP A 87 3.27 5.02 15.64
C TRP A 87 2.31 4.28 14.72
N ARG A 88 1.62 5.01 13.83
CA ARG A 88 0.68 4.44 12.86
C ARG A 88 1.39 3.52 11.87
N LEU A 89 2.57 3.91 11.39
CA LEU A 89 3.40 3.07 10.52
C LEU A 89 3.75 1.73 11.19
N ARG A 90 4.10 1.74 12.48
CA ARG A 90 4.37 0.52 13.25
C ARG A 90 3.14 -0.37 13.35
N GLU A 91 1.96 0.18 13.62
CA GLU A 91 0.73 -0.63 13.69
C GLU A 91 0.32 -1.20 12.34
N LEU A 92 0.48 -0.42 11.26
CA LEU A 92 0.30 -0.88 9.89
C LEU A 92 1.28 -2.00 9.55
N TRP A 93 2.55 -1.84 9.88
CA TRP A 93 3.58 -2.87 9.68
C TRP A 93 3.27 -4.15 10.46
N SER A 94 2.67 -4.00 11.63
CA SER A 94 2.28 -5.14 12.46
C SER A 94 1.01 -5.83 11.94
N LEU A 95 0.26 -5.23 11.00
CA LEU A 95 -1.03 -5.71 10.47
C LEU A 95 -2.15 -5.88 11.53
N HIS A 96 -2.02 -5.25 12.70
CA HIS A 96 -3.00 -5.31 13.80
C HIS A 96 -3.68 -3.95 14.07
N LEU A 97 -3.64 -3.04 13.09
CA LEU A 97 -4.24 -1.71 13.23
C LEU A 97 -5.74 -1.77 13.62
N PRO A 98 -6.60 -2.61 13.00
CA PRO A 98 -8.02 -2.67 13.36
C PRO A 98 -8.24 -3.01 14.84
N ASP A 99 -7.59 -4.07 15.34
CA ASP A 99 -7.70 -4.51 16.74
C ASP A 99 -7.17 -3.43 17.70
N THR A 100 -6.07 -2.79 17.32
CA THR A 100 -5.48 -1.69 18.09
C THR A 100 -6.45 -0.51 18.17
N LEU A 101 -7.12 -0.14 17.08
CA LEU A 101 -8.10 0.94 17.07
C LEU A 101 -9.29 0.63 17.97
N VAL A 102 -9.77 -0.61 17.99
CA VAL A 102 -10.83 -1.05 18.91
C VAL A 102 -10.39 -0.85 20.36
N ALA A 103 -9.21 -1.38 20.73
CA ALA A 103 -8.66 -1.24 22.08
C ALA A 103 -8.42 0.23 22.49
N LEU A 104 -8.02 1.07 21.54
CA LEU A 104 -7.84 2.50 21.77
C LEU A 104 -9.17 3.21 22.02
N HIS A 105 -10.20 2.89 21.24
CA HIS A 105 -11.53 3.44 21.45
C HIS A 105 -12.17 2.96 22.76
N GLU A 106 -11.86 1.74 23.22
CA GLU A 106 -12.26 1.27 24.55
C GLU A 106 -11.56 2.05 25.68
N LYS A 107 -10.28 2.42 25.48
CA LYS A 107 -9.48 3.13 26.49
C LYS A 107 -9.73 4.63 26.54
N TYR A 108 -9.84 5.28 25.38
CA TYR A 108 -9.87 6.74 25.25
C TYR A 108 -11.25 7.30 24.88
N GLY A 109 -12.20 6.43 24.51
CA GLY A 109 -13.57 6.78 24.18
C GLY A 109 -13.84 6.93 22.68
N ASP A 110 -14.89 7.67 22.35
CA ASP A 110 -15.48 7.66 21.00
C ASP A 110 -14.64 8.32 19.90
N VAL A 111 -13.77 9.27 20.27
CA VAL A 111 -12.91 10.01 19.34
C VAL A 111 -11.46 9.90 19.82
N VAL A 112 -10.61 9.35 18.96
CA VAL A 112 -9.21 9.08 19.31
C VAL A 112 -8.28 9.69 18.27
N ARG A 113 -7.23 10.37 18.72
CA ARG A 113 -6.15 10.87 17.87
C ARG A 113 -5.18 9.73 17.55
N VAL A 114 -5.08 9.39 16.27
CA VAL A 114 -4.29 8.24 15.75
C VAL A 114 -3.06 8.69 14.94
N ASP A 115 -2.96 9.98 14.68
CA ASP A 115 -1.86 10.63 13.95
C ASP A 115 -1.79 12.10 14.40
N PRO A 116 -0.67 12.82 14.21
CA PRO A 116 -0.59 14.24 14.49
C PRO A 116 -1.75 15.03 13.87
N ASN A 117 -2.22 14.64 12.68
CA ASN A 117 -3.28 15.34 11.95
C ASN A 117 -4.51 14.46 11.63
N MET A 118 -4.75 13.37 12.35
CA MET A 118 -5.88 12.47 12.07
C MET A 118 -6.59 11.95 13.31
N LEU A 119 -7.91 11.87 13.20
CA LEU A 119 -8.82 11.37 14.23
C LEU A 119 -9.54 10.13 13.71
N SER A 120 -9.77 9.18 14.62
CA SER A 120 -10.62 8.03 14.44
C SER A 120 -11.92 8.23 15.23
N PHE A 121 -13.05 7.82 14.64
CA PHE A 121 -14.38 7.93 15.23
C PHE A 121 -15.02 6.54 15.31
N ARG A 122 -15.64 6.21 16.46
CA ARG A 122 -16.35 4.94 16.67
C ARG A 122 -17.86 5.04 16.41
N GLN A 123 -18.44 6.23 16.53
CA GLN A 123 -19.90 6.44 16.51
C GLN A 123 -20.48 6.23 15.11
N GLY A 124 -21.56 5.45 15.00
CA GLY A 124 -22.24 5.23 13.72
C GLY A 124 -22.82 6.50 13.08
N SER A 125 -23.19 7.50 13.89
CA SER A 125 -23.65 8.81 13.42
C SER A 125 -22.57 9.62 12.69
N ALA A 126 -21.30 9.31 12.90
CA ALA A 126 -20.19 9.96 12.21
C ALA A 126 -20.01 9.46 10.77
N ILE A 127 -20.38 8.22 10.47
CA ILE A 127 -20.22 7.60 9.14
C ILE A 127 -20.85 8.44 8.02
N PRO A 128 -22.16 8.79 8.05
CA PRO A 128 -22.75 9.61 7.00
C PRO A 128 -22.16 11.02 6.98
N ARG A 129 -21.75 11.57 8.14
CA ARG A 129 -21.13 12.90 8.23
C ARG A 129 -19.71 12.96 7.68
N ILE A 130 -18.98 11.84 7.67
CA ILE A 130 -17.62 11.76 7.15
C ILE A 130 -17.65 11.40 5.66
N TYR A 131 -18.39 10.35 5.31
CA TYR A 131 -18.35 9.80 3.95
C TYR A 131 -19.40 10.36 3.00
N LYS A 132 -20.45 11.04 3.48
CA LYS A 132 -21.49 11.68 2.65
C LYS A 132 -21.49 13.21 2.73
N ALA A 133 -20.45 13.82 3.30
CA ALA A 133 -20.33 15.29 3.37
C ALA A 133 -19.87 15.94 2.06
N GLY A 134 -19.68 15.14 0.99
CA GLY A 134 -19.24 15.59 -0.33
C GLY A 134 -17.96 16.43 -0.26
N ARG A 135 -17.93 17.49 -1.06
CA ARG A 135 -16.87 18.52 -1.15
C ARG A 135 -16.30 19.05 0.18
N THR A 136 -17.05 19.01 1.28
CA THR A 136 -16.55 19.49 2.59
C THR A 136 -15.46 18.58 3.14
N LEU A 137 -15.51 17.29 2.82
CA LEU A 137 -14.56 16.28 3.25
C LEU A 137 -14.05 15.49 2.03
N ALA A 138 -13.18 16.15 1.27
CA ALA A 138 -12.52 15.52 0.14
C ALA A 138 -11.66 14.32 0.58
N LYS A 139 -11.57 13.33 -0.30
CA LYS A 139 -10.68 12.18 -0.13
C LYS A 139 -9.23 12.67 -0.03
N THR A 140 -8.44 12.04 0.84
CA THR A 140 -7.02 12.39 1.03
C THR A 140 -6.14 11.70 -0.03
N LYS A 141 -4.86 12.10 -0.12
CA LYS A 141 -3.83 11.44 -0.96
C LYS A 141 -3.66 9.93 -0.71
N PHE A 142 -4.19 9.41 0.40
CA PHE A 142 -4.28 7.96 0.61
C PHE A 142 -5.01 7.26 -0.54
N TYR A 143 -6.00 7.93 -1.12
CA TYR A 143 -6.81 7.38 -2.21
C TYR A 143 -6.06 7.25 -3.54
N ASP A 144 -4.96 8.00 -3.72
CA ASP A 144 -4.12 7.90 -4.92
C ASP A 144 -3.51 6.51 -5.06
N GLY A 145 -3.25 5.82 -3.95
CA GLY A 145 -2.73 4.45 -3.93
C GLY A 145 -3.71 3.40 -4.48
N PHE A 146 -4.98 3.77 -4.68
CA PHE A 146 -5.98 2.88 -5.28
C PHE A 146 -6.27 3.20 -6.75
N ASN A 147 -5.75 4.30 -7.28
CA ASN A 147 -5.85 4.57 -8.71
C ASN A 147 -4.93 3.61 -9.50
N SER A 148 -5.35 3.21 -10.69
CA SER A 148 -4.47 2.53 -11.67
C SER A 148 -3.79 3.58 -12.55
N PHE A 149 -3.37 3.21 -13.77
CA PHE A 149 -2.94 4.18 -14.79
C PHE A 149 -3.97 5.29 -15.04
N ASN A 150 -5.26 4.99 -14.81
CA ASN A 150 -6.36 5.95 -14.87
C ASN A 150 -7.06 6.08 -13.51
N PRO A 151 -7.69 7.24 -13.23
CA PRO A 151 -8.54 7.42 -12.06
C PRO A 151 -9.73 6.44 -12.10
N ASN A 152 -10.05 5.83 -10.96
CA ASN A 152 -11.21 4.95 -10.82
C ASN A 152 -12.21 5.49 -9.78
N LEU A 153 -13.39 4.87 -9.67
CA LEU A 153 -14.47 5.31 -8.78
C LEU A 153 -14.01 5.42 -7.30
N PHE A 154 -13.13 4.53 -6.86
CA PHE A 154 -12.66 4.50 -5.49
C PHE A 154 -11.60 5.57 -5.23
N GLY A 155 -10.61 5.70 -6.10
CA GLY A 155 -9.43 6.56 -5.93
C GLY A 155 -9.58 8.00 -6.40
N THR A 156 -10.59 8.33 -7.22
CA THR A 156 -10.85 9.71 -7.66
C THR A 156 -11.25 10.60 -6.49
N GLN A 157 -10.54 11.73 -6.37
CA GLN A 157 -10.77 12.77 -5.34
C GLN A 157 -11.70 13.88 -5.84
N ASP A 158 -11.83 14.05 -7.16
CA ASP A 158 -12.66 15.07 -7.78
C ASP A 158 -14.10 14.56 -7.98
N GLU A 159 -15.07 15.24 -7.37
CA GLU A 159 -16.49 14.88 -7.47
C GLU A 159 -17.17 15.52 -8.70
N GLU A 160 -16.50 16.40 -9.45
CA GLU A 160 -17.12 17.12 -10.57
C GLU A 160 -17.34 16.25 -11.81
N ILE A 161 -16.49 15.23 -12.01
CA ILE A 161 -16.60 14.31 -13.14
C ILE A 161 -16.86 12.91 -12.58
N PRO A 162 -18.09 12.38 -12.72
CA PRO A 162 -18.33 10.99 -12.35
C PRO A 162 -17.55 10.09 -13.31
N ILE A 163 -16.54 9.40 -12.77
CA ILE A 163 -15.63 8.51 -13.51
C ILE A 163 -16.35 7.47 -14.40
N PRO A 164 -17.53 6.92 -14.02
CA PRO A 164 -18.27 6.05 -14.93
C PRO A 164 -18.56 6.71 -16.28
N TRP A 165 -18.83 8.02 -16.29
CA TRP A 165 -19.19 8.76 -17.49
C TRP A 165 -17.99 9.36 -18.22
N LEU A 166 -16.81 9.44 -17.61
CA LEU A 166 -15.65 10.06 -18.24
C LEU A 166 -15.31 9.40 -19.59
N GLN A 167 -15.33 8.07 -19.65
CA GLN A 167 -15.08 7.31 -20.89
C GLN A 167 -16.18 7.53 -21.92
N VAL A 168 -17.45 7.66 -21.50
CA VAL A 168 -18.57 7.96 -22.39
C VAL A 168 -18.44 9.38 -22.97
N LEU A 169 -18.14 10.37 -22.12
CA LEU A 169 -17.96 11.76 -22.52
C LEU A 169 -16.74 11.98 -23.43
N GLN A 170 -15.70 11.16 -23.28
CA GLN A 170 -14.52 11.18 -24.15
C GLN A 170 -14.78 10.57 -25.53
N ASN A 171 -15.85 9.78 -25.70
CA ASN A 171 -16.20 9.09 -26.92
C ASN A 171 -17.55 9.61 -27.47
N PRO A 172 -17.55 10.61 -28.37
CA PRO A 172 -18.78 11.24 -28.85
C PRO A 172 -19.80 10.26 -29.43
N ALA A 173 -19.34 9.24 -30.16
CA ALA A 173 -20.22 8.21 -30.74
C ALA A 173 -20.90 7.34 -29.68
N VAL A 174 -20.21 7.03 -28.58
CA VAL A 174 -20.81 6.28 -27.46
C VAL A 174 -21.81 7.17 -26.73
N HIS A 175 -21.44 8.44 -26.49
CA HIS A 175 -22.31 9.41 -25.85
C HIS A 175 -23.62 9.61 -26.60
N GLU A 176 -23.57 9.81 -27.93
CA GLU A 176 -24.76 9.98 -28.76
C GLU A 176 -25.71 8.78 -28.66
N ARG A 177 -25.16 7.55 -28.70
CA ARG A 177 -25.95 6.32 -28.58
C ARG A 177 -26.53 6.12 -27.17
N VAL A 178 -25.81 6.51 -26.11
CA VAL A 178 -26.35 6.50 -24.74
C VAL A 178 -27.52 7.47 -24.61
N VAL A 179 -27.39 8.68 -25.16
CA VAL A 179 -28.47 9.69 -25.13
C VAL A 179 -29.70 9.18 -25.88
N GLU A 180 -29.51 8.59 -27.06
CA GLU A 180 -30.60 8.01 -27.84
C GLU A 180 -31.35 6.90 -27.07
N GLU A 181 -30.63 5.96 -26.45
CA GLU A 181 -31.25 4.89 -25.65
C GLU A 181 -32.03 5.46 -24.45
N VAL A 182 -31.43 6.42 -23.75
CA VAL A 182 -32.06 7.06 -22.58
C VAL A 182 -33.31 7.84 -22.99
N ASP A 183 -33.26 8.65 -24.05
CA ASP A 183 -34.39 9.45 -24.51
C ASP A 183 -35.56 8.55 -24.90
N VAL A 184 -35.31 7.46 -25.64
CA VAL A 184 -36.35 6.49 -26.02
C VAL A 184 -36.99 5.85 -24.78
N VAL A 185 -36.21 5.46 -23.78
CA VAL A 185 -36.75 4.83 -22.56
C VAL A 185 -37.51 5.84 -21.70
N VAL A 186 -36.99 7.06 -21.55
CA VAL A 186 -37.61 8.13 -20.76
C VAL A 186 -38.93 8.58 -21.38
N GLU A 187 -39.00 8.73 -22.71
CA GLU A 187 -40.25 9.05 -23.42
C GLU A 187 -41.33 7.97 -23.19
N ASN A 188 -40.93 6.70 -23.19
CA ASN A 188 -41.84 5.57 -22.95
C ASN A 188 -42.32 5.47 -21.49
N VAL A 189 -41.53 5.95 -20.53
CA VAL A 189 -41.85 5.92 -19.10
C VAL A 189 -42.64 7.16 -18.66
N GLY A 190 -42.43 8.30 -19.31
CA GLY A 190 -43.05 9.58 -18.97
C GLY A 190 -42.71 10.01 -17.53
N SER A 191 -43.71 10.51 -16.79
CA SER A 191 -43.54 10.96 -15.39
C SER A 191 -43.69 9.84 -14.34
N ALA A 192 -43.65 8.57 -14.74
CA ALA A 192 -43.84 7.45 -13.80
C ALA A 192 -42.60 7.25 -12.92
N ILE A 193 -42.82 6.95 -11.63
CA ILE A 193 -41.75 6.53 -10.72
C ILE A 193 -41.45 5.06 -11.00
N VAL A 194 -40.28 4.77 -11.55
CA VAL A 194 -39.85 3.42 -11.91
C VAL A 194 -38.74 2.96 -10.95
N PRO A 195 -38.82 1.73 -10.39
CA PRO A 195 -37.72 1.14 -9.65
C PRO A 195 -36.44 1.06 -10.49
N ILE A 196 -35.27 1.26 -9.88
CA ILE A 196 -33.99 1.28 -10.62
C ILE A 196 -33.72 -0.03 -11.35
N LYS A 197 -34.06 -1.18 -10.75
CA LYS A 197 -33.90 -2.51 -11.36
C LYS A 197 -34.68 -2.66 -12.67
N ASP A 198 -35.89 -2.11 -12.71
CA ASP A 198 -36.73 -2.15 -13.90
C ASP A 198 -36.19 -1.21 -14.99
N LEU A 199 -35.43 -0.18 -14.62
CA LEU A 199 -34.79 0.74 -15.55
C LEU A 199 -33.49 0.14 -16.13
N GLU A 200 -32.69 -0.55 -15.31
CA GLU A 200 -31.46 -1.23 -15.75
C GLU A 200 -31.74 -2.26 -16.84
N THR A 201 -32.84 -3.02 -16.73
CA THR A 201 -33.26 -3.98 -17.77
C THR A 201 -33.68 -3.33 -19.10
N LYS A 202 -34.01 -2.02 -19.08
CA LYS A 202 -34.45 -1.28 -20.27
C LYS A 202 -33.31 -0.51 -20.95
N LEU A 203 -32.14 -0.41 -20.31
CA LEU A 203 -30.99 0.35 -20.79
C LEU A 203 -29.77 -0.55 -21.03
N PRO A 204 -29.87 -1.57 -21.92
CA PRO A 204 -28.79 -2.53 -22.10
C PRO A 204 -27.48 -1.89 -22.57
N TYR A 205 -27.53 -0.83 -23.38
CA TYR A 205 -26.31 -0.16 -23.85
C TYR A 205 -25.66 0.69 -22.74
N VAL A 206 -26.45 1.37 -21.90
CA VAL A 206 -25.93 2.05 -20.71
C VAL A 206 -25.27 1.05 -19.75
N MET A 207 -25.89 -0.10 -19.52
CA MET A 207 -25.32 -1.14 -18.66
C MET A 207 -24.02 -1.70 -19.25
N ALA A 208 -23.97 -1.92 -20.57
CA ALA A 208 -22.75 -2.32 -21.26
C ALA A 208 -21.62 -1.25 -21.16
N CYS A 209 -21.96 0.04 -21.22
CA CYS A 209 -21.00 1.12 -20.99
C CYS A 209 -20.46 1.13 -19.57
N LEU A 210 -21.32 0.82 -18.59
CA LEU A 210 -20.96 0.73 -17.18
C LEU A 210 -20.01 -0.45 -16.92
N ASP A 211 -20.32 -1.63 -17.47
CA ASP A 211 -19.50 -2.83 -17.38
C ASP A 211 -18.13 -2.63 -18.04
N GLU A 212 -18.08 -2.00 -19.21
CA GLU A 212 -16.82 -1.65 -19.89
C GLU A 212 -16.02 -0.62 -19.10
N ASN A 213 -16.67 0.33 -18.41
CA ASN A 213 -15.98 1.26 -17.54
C ASN A 213 -15.34 0.53 -16.35
N PHE A 214 -16.08 -0.40 -15.72
CA PHE A 214 -15.57 -1.23 -14.63
C PHE A 214 -14.44 -2.16 -15.06
N ARG A 215 -14.45 -2.62 -16.32
CA ARG A 215 -13.34 -3.35 -16.90
C ARG A 215 -12.09 -2.48 -16.97
N MET A 216 -12.18 -1.34 -17.67
CA MET A 216 -11.07 -0.42 -17.90
C MET A 216 -10.52 0.20 -16.60
N ASN A 217 -11.43 0.67 -15.73
CA ASN A 217 -11.12 1.37 -14.49
C ASN A 217 -11.57 0.53 -13.29
N SER A 218 -10.88 -0.59 -13.06
CA SER A 218 -11.19 -1.49 -11.95
C SER A 218 -11.25 -0.72 -10.62
N VAL A 219 -12.31 -0.93 -9.86
CA VAL A 219 -12.56 -0.23 -8.58
C VAL A 219 -11.53 -0.65 -7.53
N PHE A 220 -11.27 -1.96 -7.44
CA PHE A 220 -10.25 -2.52 -6.56
C PHE A 220 -9.00 -2.92 -7.35
N THR A 221 -7.89 -2.26 -7.02
CA THR A 221 -6.58 -2.38 -7.67
C THR A 221 -5.51 -2.92 -6.72
N MET A 222 -5.93 -3.32 -5.51
CA MET A 222 -5.04 -3.90 -4.50
C MET A 222 -5.05 -5.44 -4.58
N PRO A 223 -3.91 -6.11 -4.33
CA PRO A 223 -3.87 -7.56 -4.29
C PRO A 223 -4.66 -8.07 -3.07
N LEU A 224 -5.70 -8.86 -3.32
CA LEU A 224 -6.45 -9.55 -2.28
C LEU A 224 -5.87 -10.95 -2.05
N GLU A 225 -4.85 -11.00 -1.21
CA GLU A 225 -4.06 -12.20 -0.97
C GLU A 225 -4.86 -13.33 -0.28
N ARG A 226 -4.56 -14.56 -0.69
CA ARG A 226 -5.05 -15.82 -0.15
C ARG A 226 -3.87 -16.72 0.14
N LYS A 227 -4.02 -17.62 1.11
CA LYS A 227 -2.95 -18.56 1.48
C LYS A 227 -3.39 -19.98 1.25
N VAL A 228 -2.56 -20.78 0.59
CA VAL A 228 -2.81 -22.22 0.42
C VAL A 228 -2.71 -22.90 1.78
N THR A 229 -3.82 -23.44 2.27
CA THR A 229 -3.89 -24.17 3.55
C THR A 229 -3.83 -25.69 3.38
N ALA A 230 -4.23 -26.19 2.20
CA ALA A 230 -4.23 -27.61 1.84
C ALA A 230 -2.81 -28.21 1.88
N THR A 231 -2.71 -29.45 2.35
CA THR A 231 -1.43 -30.17 2.57
C THR A 231 -0.78 -30.66 1.29
N GLU A 232 -1.61 -31.07 0.35
CA GLU A 232 -1.31 -31.58 -0.97
C GLU A 232 -0.95 -30.46 -1.97
N GLY A 233 -1.08 -29.19 -1.55
CA GLY A 233 -1.00 -28.03 -2.42
C GLY A 233 -2.35 -27.68 -3.03
N PHE A 234 -2.35 -26.73 -3.97
CA PHE A 234 -3.54 -26.28 -4.68
C PHE A 234 -3.22 -26.11 -6.16
N GLU A 235 -3.95 -26.78 -7.04
CA GLU A 235 -3.74 -26.71 -8.48
C GLU A 235 -4.46 -25.50 -9.08
N ILE A 236 -3.72 -24.66 -9.80
CA ILE A 236 -4.26 -23.53 -10.59
C ILE A 236 -3.60 -23.56 -11.96
N GLU A 237 -4.40 -23.57 -13.03
CA GLU A 237 -3.91 -23.53 -14.41
C GLU A 237 -2.82 -24.56 -14.70
N GLY A 238 -2.97 -25.79 -14.18
CA GLY A 238 -2.01 -26.89 -14.35
C GLY A 238 -0.75 -26.79 -13.47
N HIS A 239 -0.67 -25.80 -12.57
CA HIS A 239 0.44 -25.63 -11.64
C HIS A 239 0.00 -25.98 -10.22
N VAL A 240 0.71 -26.92 -9.58
CA VAL A 240 0.46 -27.27 -8.17
C VAL A 240 1.24 -26.32 -7.26
N VAL A 241 0.51 -25.46 -6.54
CA VAL A 241 1.06 -24.49 -5.61
C VAL A 241 1.20 -25.11 -4.21
N PRO A 242 2.38 -25.07 -3.58
CA PRO A 242 2.59 -25.71 -2.27
C PRO A 242 1.90 -24.97 -1.12
N LYS A 243 1.63 -25.71 -0.04
CA LYS A 243 1.07 -25.17 1.22
C LYS A 243 1.87 -23.99 1.74
N GLY A 244 1.17 -22.97 2.22
CA GLY A 244 1.76 -21.78 2.84
C GLY A 244 2.08 -20.66 1.85
N THR A 245 1.94 -20.90 0.55
CA THR A 245 2.14 -19.89 -0.50
C THR A 245 0.99 -18.89 -0.54
N GLY A 246 1.33 -17.61 -0.68
CA GLY A 246 0.39 -16.53 -0.93
C GLY A 246 0.03 -16.44 -2.42
N LEU A 247 -1.24 -16.28 -2.72
CA LEU A 247 -1.80 -16.20 -4.07
C LEU A 247 -2.76 -15.02 -4.15
N PHE A 248 -2.75 -14.30 -5.26
CA PHE A 248 -3.75 -13.28 -5.56
C PHE A 248 -3.97 -13.20 -7.06
N SER A 249 -5.14 -12.72 -7.46
CA SER A 249 -5.41 -12.30 -8.83
C SER A 249 -5.78 -10.82 -8.79
N LEU A 250 -5.08 -10.01 -9.60
CA LEU A 250 -5.33 -8.58 -9.66
C LEU A 250 -6.32 -8.28 -10.79
N ASN A 251 -7.46 -7.66 -10.45
CA ASN A 251 -8.53 -7.36 -11.42
C ASN A 251 -8.01 -6.61 -12.65
N HIS A 252 -7.17 -5.59 -12.46
CA HIS A 252 -6.60 -4.82 -13.56
C HIS A 252 -5.79 -5.67 -14.54
N VAL A 253 -5.09 -6.71 -14.06
CA VAL A 253 -4.31 -7.63 -14.92
C VAL A 253 -5.24 -8.54 -15.71
N VAL A 254 -6.30 -9.06 -15.08
CA VAL A 254 -7.28 -9.93 -15.75
C VAL A 254 -8.08 -9.14 -16.79
N HIS A 255 -8.53 -7.93 -16.44
CA HIS A 255 -9.35 -7.06 -17.29
C HIS A 255 -8.60 -6.53 -18.52
N HIS A 256 -7.26 -6.50 -18.49
CA HIS A 256 -6.41 -6.10 -19.62
C HIS A 256 -5.64 -7.27 -20.21
N ASN A 257 -6.07 -8.52 -19.97
CA ASN A 257 -5.45 -9.70 -20.56
C ASN A 257 -5.85 -9.84 -22.04
N PRO A 258 -4.91 -9.72 -23.01
CA PRO A 258 -5.24 -9.82 -24.43
C PRO A 258 -5.72 -11.20 -24.87
N VAL A 259 -5.45 -12.25 -24.08
CA VAL A 259 -5.95 -13.61 -24.35
C VAL A 259 -7.45 -13.70 -24.10
N ILE A 260 -7.97 -12.94 -23.13
CA ILE A 260 -9.39 -12.92 -22.76
C ILE A 260 -10.14 -11.85 -23.57
N TRP A 261 -9.57 -10.65 -23.65
CA TRP A 261 -10.25 -9.46 -24.15
C TRP A 261 -9.86 -9.07 -25.59
N GLY A 262 -8.97 -9.82 -26.23
CA GLY A 262 -8.50 -9.52 -27.57
C GLY A 262 -7.36 -8.50 -27.64
N LYS A 263 -6.90 -8.19 -28.85
CA LYS A 263 -5.77 -7.26 -29.08
C LYS A 263 -6.09 -5.81 -28.72
N ASP A 264 -7.38 -5.49 -28.68
CA ASP A 264 -7.99 -4.20 -28.41
C ASP A 264 -8.41 -4.06 -26.94
N HIS A 265 -7.91 -4.91 -26.04
CA HIS A 265 -8.20 -4.88 -24.60
C HIS A 265 -7.96 -3.54 -23.89
N ASN A 266 -7.15 -2.63 -24.45
CA ASN A 266 -6.90 -1.30 -23.90
C ASN A 266 -7.81 -0.21 -24.50
N VAL A 267 -8.73 -0.58 -25.39
CA VAL A 267 -9.69 0.32 -26.03
C VAL A 267 -11.04 0.18 -25.33
N PHE A 268 -11.65 1.31 -24.96
CA PHE A 268 -12.99 1.35 -24.41
C PHE A 268 -14.00 1.04 -25.52
N ASP A 269 -14.64 -0.12 -25.44
CA ASP A 269 -15.63 -0.59 -26.40
C ASP A 269 -16.83 -1.24 -25.68
N PRO A 270 -17.94 -0.50 -25.48
CA PRO A 270 -19.14 -1.03 -24.86
C PRO A 270 -19.79 -2.20 -25.61
N SER A 271 -19.54 -2.35 -26.92
CA SER A 271 -20.16 -3.43 -27.70
C SER A 271 -19.76 -4.83 -27.22
N ARG A 272 -18.61 -4.95 -26.52
CA ARG A 272 -18.14 -6.20 -25.90
C ARG A 272 -19.15 -6.84 -24.96
N PHE A 273 -19.95 -6.03 -24.26
CA PHE A 273 -20.94 -6.48 -23.28
C PHE A 273 -22.37 -6.45 -23.82
N TYR A 274 -22.57 -6.05 -25.08
CA TYR A 274 -23.89 -5.88 -25.67
C TYR A 274 -24.41 -7.15 -26.37
N ASP A 275 -23.51 -8.01 -26.85
CA ASP A 275 -23.85 -9.23 -27.60
C ASP A 275 -23.89 -10.48 -26.69
N GLU A 276 -24.40 -11.62 -27.20
CA GLU A 276 -24.43 -12.91 -26.46
C GLU A 276 -23.03 -13.39 -26.01
N GLU A 277 -21.97 -12.92 -26.68
CA GLU A 277 -20.59 -13.17 -26.26
C GLU A 277 -20.21 -12.40 -25.00
N GLY A 278 -20.86 -11.26 -24.75
CA GLY A 278 -20.71 -10.43 -23.56
C GLY A 278 -21.06 -11.17 -22.27
N GLU A 279 -22.07 -12.05 -22.28
CA GLU A 279 -22.41 -12.88 -21.11
C GLU A 279 -21.26 -13.81 -20.68
N LYS A 280 -20.46 -14.28 -21.63
CA LYS A 280 -19.28 -15.11 -21.33
C LYS A 280 -18.17 -14.26 -20.73
N LEU A 281 -17.98 -13.05 -21.26
CA LEU A 281 -16.99 -12.09 -20.78
C LEU A 281 -17.33 -11.53 -19.40
N GLN A 282 -18.61 -11.44 -19.06
CA GLN A 282 -19.10 -11.01 -17.74
C GLN A 282 -18.48 -11.83 -16.59
N ARG A 283 -18.18 -13.11 -16.83
CA ARG A 283 -17.56 -13.99 -15.82
C ARG A 283 -16.13 -13.60 -15.46
N PHE A 284 -15.45 -12.89 -16.36
CA PHE A 284 -14.10 -12.38 -16.15
C PHE A 284 -14.10 -10.92 -15.66
N LEU A 285 -15.27 -10.27 -15.68
CA LEU A 285 -15.46 -8.94 -15.12
C LEU A 285 -15.68 -9.06 -13.61
N SER A 286 -14.67 -8.66 -12.83
CA SER A 286 -14.74 -8.66 -11.36
C SER A 286 -14.32 -7.32 -10.77
N PRO A 287 -15.12 -6.25 -10.92
CA PRO A 287 -14.74 -4.93 -10.42
C PRO A 287 -14.59 -4.87 -8.90
N PHE A 288 -15.34 -5.72 -8.19
CA PHE A 288 -15.40 -5.76 -6.72
C PHE A 288 -14.75 -7.00 -6.10
N SER A 289 -14.02 -7.81 -6.87
CA SER A 289 -13.58 -9.17 -6.48
C SER A 289 -14.73 -10.17 -6.32
N MET A 290 -14.48 -11.45 -6.57
CA MET A 290 -15.50 -12.51 -6.54
C MET A 290 -15.78 -13.08 -5.15
N VAL A 291 -15.09 -12.63 -4.09
CA VAL A 291 -15.10 -13.40 -2.83
C VAL A 291 -16.31 -13.13 -1.93
N ILE A 292 -17.14 -12.15 -2.26
CA ILE A 292 -18.50 -11.94 -1.75
C ILE A 292 -19.01 -10.81 -2.64
N ALA A 293 -20.12 -11.01 -3.34
CA ALA A 293 -20.89 -9.91 -3.94
C ALA A 293 -20.92 -8.78 -2.92
N CYS A 294 -20.31 -7.65 -3.27
CA CYS A 294 -20.07 -6.56 -2.34
C CYS A 294 -21.36 -6.32 -1.56
N VAL A 295 -21.26 -6.33 -0.23
CA VAL A 295 -22.37 -6.37 0.75
C VAL A 295 -23.44 -5.27 0.54
N SER A 296 -23.31 -4.40 -0.45
CA SER A 296 -24.31 -3.42 -0.88
C SER A 296 -25.42 -3.96 -1.79
N ASP A 297 -25.21 -5.01 -2.58
CA ASP A 297 -26.17 -5.35 -3.66
C ASP A 297 -27.50 -5.96 -3.14
N GLU A 298 -27.56 -6.29 -1.84
CA GLU A 298 -28.78 -6.75 -1.16
C GLU A 298 -29.19 -5.89 0.06
N ILE A 299 -28.53 -4.76 0.36
CA ILE A 299 -28.85 -3.94 1.54
C ILE A 299 -29.56 -2.65 1.14
N TRP A 300 -30.80 -2.78 0.68
CA TRP A 300 -31.91 -1.96 1.18
C TRP A 300 -33.26 -2.63 0.83
N PRO A 301 -34.06 -3.08 1.81
CA PRO A 301 -35.48 -3.34 1.61
C PRO A 301 -36.28 -2.05 1.38
#